data_AF-A0AAW6J3M3-F1
#
_entry.id   AF-A0AAW6J3M3-F1
#
_cell.length_a   1.000
_cell.length_b   1.000
_cell.length_c   1.000
_cell.angle_alpha   90.00
_cell.angle_beta   90.00
_cell.angle_gamma   90.00
#
_symmetry.space_group_name_H-M   'P 1'
#
loop_
_entity.id
_entity.type
_entity.pdbx_description
1 polymer ?
#
loop_
_entity_poly.entity_id
_entity_poly.type
_entity_poly.pdbx_seq_one_letter_code
_entity_poly.pdbx_strand_id
1 'polypeptide(L)'
;MKRSMFLAVYGIILTTTISTSTHCLAQPQLYTLEKPSFEVNSTPQPFDFFQSAKQQELNLIQQHENDLFKTQEDRRHTANMSSFERSHYYLINHDTGALNLEENANRNKALINAQREKRLQR
;
A
#
# COMPACT_ATOMS: atom_id res chain seq x y z
N MET A 1 53.60 -15.46 -9.05
CA MET A 1 53.62 -13.99 -8.94
C MET A 1 52.34 -13.55 -8.26
N LYS A 2 52.43 -12.95 -7.06
CA LYS A 2 51.28 -12.41 -6.31
C LYS A 2 50.91 -11.05 -6.92
N ARG A 3 49.64 -10.86 -7.29
CA ARG A 3 49.09 -9.54 -7.63
C ARG A 3 47.81 -9.35 -6.83
N SER A 4 47.96 -8.70 -5.69
CA SER A 4 46.89 -8.04 -4.94
C SER A 4 46.34 -6.89 -5.78
N MET A 5 45.05 -6.92 -6.13
CA MET A 5 44.39 -5.80 -6.79
C MET A 5 43.32 -5.24 -5.86
N PHE A 6 43.41 -3.93 -5.65
CA PHE A 6 42.71 -3.15 -4.64
C PHE A 6 41.20 -3.06 -4.88
N LEU A 7 40.50 -3.05 -3.74
CA LEU A 7 39.07 -2.82 -3.55
C LEU A 7 38.70 -1.39 -3.99
N ALA A 8 37.66 -1.23 -4.82
CA ALA A 8 36.98 0.05 -5.03
C ALA A 8 35.48 -0.18 -4.83
N VAL A 9 35.02 0.05 -3.60
CA VAL A 9 33.58 0.09 -3.29
C VAL A 9 33.08 1.47 -3.71
N TYR A 10 32.39 1.52 -4.86
CA TYR A 10 31.62 2.70 -5.23
C TYR A 10 30.37 2.78 -4.34
N GLY A 11 30.41 3.66 -3.34
CA GLY A 11 29.24 4.03 -2.57
C GLY A 11 28.30 4.87 -3.42
N ILE A 12 27.11 4.33 -3.72
CA ILE A 12 26.01 5.10 -4.32
C ILE A 12 25.41 5.93 -3.18
N ILE A 13 25.75 7.22 -3.12
CA ILE A 13 25.06 8.17 -2.24
C ILE A 13 23.78 8.57 -2.96
N LEU A 14 22.65 7.96 -2.59
CA LEU A 14 21.34 8.33 -3.08
C LEU A 14 20.81 9.51 -2.25
N THR A 15 21.10 10.75 -2.66
CA THR A 15 20.43 11.94 -2.11
C THR A 15 19.09 12.12 -2.79
N THR A 16 17.99 11.76 -2.13
CA THR A 16 16.64 12.13 -2.58
C THR A 16 16.31 13.53 -2.08
N THR A 17 16.34 14.53 -2.95
CA THR A 17 15.72 15.84 -2.68
C THR A 17 14.23 15.73 -3.02
N ILE A 18 13.36 15.97 -2.04
CA ILE A 18 11.91 16.09 -2.28
C ILE A 18 11.66 17.53 -2.74
N SER A 19 11.38 17.71 -4.03
CA SER A 19 10.90 18.98 -4.56
C SER A 19 9.37 18.96 -4.54
N THR A 20 8.76 19.73 -3.64
CA THR A 20 7.32 19.99 -3.70
C THR A 20 7.06 21.11 -4.70
N SER A 21 6.71 20.77 -5.94
CA SER A 21 6.21 21.74 -6.91
C SER A 21 4.78 22.13 -6.55
N THR A 22 4.59 23.26 -5.87
CA THR A 22 3.29 23.91 -5.77
C THR A 22 2.96 24.56 -7.12
N HIS A 23 2.16 23.90 -7.95
CA HIS A 23 1.43 24.60 -9.01
C HIS A 23 0.34 25.44 -8.34
N CYS A 24 0.68 26.68 -7.96
CA CYS A 24 -0.26 27.64 -7.40
C CYS A 24 -0.47 28.76 -8.43
N LEU A 25 -1.48 28.61 -9.27
CA LEU A 25 -1.97 29.69 -10.14
C LEU A 25 -3.49 29.81 -9.94
N ALA A 26 -3.87 30.55 -8.91
CA ALA A 26 -5.16 31.24 -8.83
C ALA A 26 -5.06 32.38 -7.81
N GLN A 27 -4.79 33.58 -8.34
CA GLN A 27 -5.29 34.91 -7.94
C GLN A 27 -5.30 35.30 -6.44
N PRO A 28 -4.65 36.41 -6.03
CA PRO A 28 -4.73 36.90 -4.66
C PRO A 28 -6.06 37.65 -4.48
N GLN A 29 -7.03 37.04 -3.81
CA GLN A 29 -8.12 37.80 -3.21
C GLN A 29 -7.62 38.35 -1.88
N LEU A 30 -7.36 39.66 -1.84
CA LEU A 30 -7.08 40.41 -0.61
C LEU A 30 -8.29 40.32 0.31
N TYR A 31 -8.31 39.33 1.20
CA TYR A 31 -9.17 39.36 2.37
C TYR A 31 -8.49 40.24 3.41
N THR A 32 -9.12 41.37 3.73
CA THR A 32 -8.78 42.19 4.90
C THR A 32 -8.84 41.31 6.13
N LEU A 33 -7.69 41.16 6.79
CA LEU A 33 -7.54 40.43 8.03
C LEU A 33 -8.21 41.23 9.16
N GLU A 34 -9.54 41.15 9.28
CA GLU A 34 -10.18 41.43 10.57
C GLU A 34 -9.63 40.39 11.53
N LYS A 35 -8.77 40.83 12.46
CA LYS A 35 -8.28 40.00 13.56
C LYS A 35 -9.48 39.42 14.29
N PRO A 36 -9.73 38.10 14.25
CA PRO A 36 -10.47 37.52 15.32
C PRO A 36 -9.51 37.51 16.51
N SER A 37 -9.81 38.28 17.55
CA SER A 37 -9.21 38.10 18.86
C SER A 37 -9.67 36.76 19.40
N PHE A 38 -9.09 35.68 18.89
CA PHE A 38 -9.11 34.40 19.58
C PHE A 38 -8.12 34.55 20.73
N GLU A 39 -8.63 34.67 21.94
CA GLU A 39 -7.89 34.24 23.13
C GLU A 39 -7.57 32.76 22.93
N VAL A 40 -6.42 32.50 22.34
CA VAL A 40 -5.87 31.17 22.24
C VAL A 40 -5.37 30.81 23.65
N ASN A 41 -6.27 30.32 24.49
CA ASN A 41 -5.91 29.49 25.64
C ASN A 41 -5.35 28.14 25.13
N SER A 42 -4.29 28.17 24.32
CA SER A 42 -3.54 26.97 23.96
C SER A 42 -2.50 26.76 25.03
N THR A 43 -2.86 26.02 26.07
CA THR A 43 -1.85 25.24 26.76
C THR A 43 -1.29 24.25 25.72
N PRO A 44 0.00 24.29 25.37
CA PRO A 44 0.56 23.27 24.49
C PRO A 44 0.50 21.95 25.24
N GLN A 45 -0.49 21.11 24.93
CA GLN A 45 -0.49 19.74 25.41
C GLN A 45 0.75 19.06 24.83
N PRO A 46 1.65 18.51 25.67
CA PRO A 46 2.78 17.75 25.15
C PRO A 46 2.25 16.55 24.38
N PHE A 47 2.71 16.38 23.14
CA PHE A 47 2.36 15.22 22.32
C PHE A 47 2.99 13.96 22.94
N ASP A 48 2.15 13.01 23.32
CA ASP A 48 2.60 11.74 23.87
C ASP A 48 2.86 10.72 22.74
N PHE A 49 4.13 10.62 22.35
CA PHE A 49 4.60 9.67 21.35
C PHE A 49 4.32 8.21 21.72
N PHE A 50 4.32 7.87 23.01
CA PHE A 50 4.07 6.49 23.45
C PHE A 50 2.60 6.12 23.29
N GLN A 51 1.70 7.04 23.64
CA GLN A 51 0.27 6.82 23.44
C GLN A 51 -0.09 6.74 21.95
N SER A 52 0.51 7.59 21.10
CA SER A 52 0.28 7.53 19.65
C SER A 52 0.81 6.23 19.02
N ALA A 53 2.01 5.78 19.43
CA ALA A 53 2.58 4.54 18.92
C ALA A 53 1.73 3.32 19.29
N LYS A 54 1.25 3.27 20.55
CA LYS A 54 0.34 2.21 21.00
C LYS A 54 -0.99 2.22 20.22
N GLN A 55 -1.56 3.41 19.98
CA GLN A 55 -2.79 3.52 19.20
C GLN A 55 -2.59 3.06 17.75
N GLN A 56 -1.45 3.39 17.15
CA GLN A 56 -1.11 2.94 15.80
C GLN A 56 -1.00 1.40 15.74
N GLU A 57 -0.33 0.79 16.70
CA GLU A 57 -0.21 -0.68 16.77
C GLU A 57 -1.59 -1.36 16.90
N LEU A 58 -2.45 -0.84 17.77
CA LEU A 58 -3.81 -1.35 17.92
C LEU A 58 -4.63 -1.19 16.64
N ASN A 59 -4.51 -0.05 15.96
CA ASN A 59 -5.20 0.17 14.69
C ASN A 59 -4.72 -0.82 13.62
N LEU A 60 -3.41 -1.13 13.56
CA LEU A 60 -2.86 -2.11 12.63
C LEU A 60 -3.40 -3.52 12.90
N ILE A 61 -3.49 -3.91 14.16
CA ILE A 61 -4.06 -5.21 14.56
C ILE A 61 -5.53 -5.28 14.14
N GLN A 62 -6.32 -4.24 14.43
CA GLN A 62 -7.74 -4.19 14.06
C GLN A 62 -7.93 -4.23 12.54
N GLN A 63 -7.10 -3.52 11.78
CA GLN A 63 -7.12 -3.59 10.31
C GLN A 63 -6.84 -5.01 9.83
N HIS A 64 -5.82 -5.66 10.39
CA HIS A 64 -5.46 -7.03 10.02
C HIS A 64 -6.59 -8.03 10.32
N GLU A 65 -7.25 -7.92 11.47
CA GLU A 65 -8.38 -8.77 11.84
C GLU A 65 -9.58 -8.57 10.89
N ASN A 66 -9.88 -7.32 10.55
CA ASN A 66 -10.94 -7.00 9.60
C ASN A 66 -10.64 -7.57 8.20
N ASP A 67 -9.40 -7.46 7.74
CA ASP A 67 -8.96 -8.00 6.45
C ASP A 67 -9.06 -9.53 6.42
N LEU A 68 -8.68 -10.19 7.52
CA LEU A 68 -8.82 -11.64 7.66
C LEU A 68 -10.28 -12.08 7.61
N PHE A 69 -11.14 -11.39 8.35
CA PHE A 69 -12.58 -11.68 8.36
C PHE A 69 -13.18 -11.49 6.96
N LYS A 70 -12.88 -10.37 6.31
CA LYS A 70 -13.33 -10.08 4.94
C LYS A 70 -12.88 -11.16 3.97
N THR A 71 -11.60 -11.54 4.01
CA THR A 71 -11.03 -12.61 3.17
C THR A 71 -11.75 -13.95 3.40
N GLN A 72 -12.07 -14.28 4.65
CA GLN A 72 -12.78 -15.51 4.97
C GLN A 72 -14.20 -15.50 4.42
N GLU A 73 -14.90 -14.39 4.55
CA GLU A 73 -16.28 -14.25 4.08
C GLU A 73 -16.35 -14.28 2.55
N ASP A 74 -15.45 -13.56 1.89
CA ASP A 74 -15.31 -13.61 0.44
C ASP A 74 -15.05 -15.03 -0.06
N ARG A 75 -14.19 -15.79 0.62
CA ARG A 75 -13.96 -17.21 0.30
C ARG A 75 -15.23 -18.05 0.45
N ARG A 76 -16.06 -17.78 1.45
CA ARG A 76 -17.33 -18.51 1.64
C ARG A 76 -18.31 -18.21 0.51
N HIS A 77 -18.45 -16.95 0.13
CA HIS A 77 -19.33 -16.55 -0.97
C HIS A 77 -18.84 -17.06 -2.33
N THR A 78 -17.53 -17.12 -2.53
CA THR A 78 -16.92 -17.46 -3.82
C THR A 78 -16.49 -18.93 -3.97
N ALA A 79 -16.68 -19.76 -2.95
CA ALA A 79 -16.18 -21.15 -2.92
C ALA A 79 -16.67 -21.99 -4.11
N ASN A 80 -17.94 -21.82 -4.48
CA ASN A 80 -18.58 -22.59 -5.56
C ASN A 80 -18.68 -21.81 -6.88
N MET A 81 -18.09 -20.61 -6.93
CA MET A 81 -18.10 -19.77 -8.13
C MET A 81 -16.95 -20.15 -9.07
N SER A 82 -17.20 -20.07 -10.38
CA SER A 82 -16.15 -20.12 -11.40
C SER A 82 -15.21 -18.91 -11.26
N SER A 83 -13.98 -19.01 -11.77
CA SER A 83 -13.04 -17.87 -11.71
C SER A 83 -13.58 -16.59 -12.36
N PHE A 84 -14.39 -16.71 -13.41
CA PHE A 84 -15.05 -15.55 -14.02
C PHE A 84 -16.06 -14.90 -13.08
N GLU A 85 -16.94 -15.69 -12.47
CA GLU A 85 -17.93 -15.21 -11.49
C GLU A 85 -17.27 -14.61 -10.25
N ARG A 86 -16.16 -15.21 -9.78
CA ARG A 86 -15.35 -14.66 -8.68
C ARG A 86 -14.81 -13.27 -9.01
N SER A 87 -14.20 -13.10 -10.19
CA SER A 87 -13.71 -11.79 -10.61
C SER A 87 -14.83 -10.76 -10.69
N HIS A 88 -16.01 -11.14 -11.18
CA HIS A 88 -17.17 -10.26 -11.22
C HIS A 88 -17.67 -9.89 -9.81
N TYR A 89 -17.72 -10.86 -8.89
CA TYR A 89 -18.06 -10.63 -7.49
C TYR A 89 -17.10 -9.62 -6.84
N TYR A 90 -15.79 -9.78 -7.01
CA TYR A 90 -14.81 -8.84 -6.45
C TYR A 90 -14.91 -7.44 -7.05
N LEU A 91 -15.21 -7.32 -8.35
CA LEU A 91 -15.45 -6.04 -9.00
C LEU A 91 -16.68 -5.32 -8.43
N ILE A 92 -17.80 -6.03 -8.25
CA ILE A 92 -19.02 -5.47 -7.65
C ILE A 92 -18.76 -4.99 -6.21
N ASN A 93 -18.00 -5.77 -5.45
CA ASN A 93 -17.69 -5.46 -4.06
C ASN A 93 -16.52 -4.48 -3.90
N HIS A 94 -15.99 -3.93 -5.00
CA HIS A 94 -14.85 -3.02 -5.03
C HIS A 94 -13.61 -3.58 -4.32
N ASP A 95 -13.46 -4.91 -4.29
CA ASP A 95 -12.32 -5.58 -3.68
C ASP A 95 -11.20 -5.80 -4.70
N THR A 96 -10.45 -4.72 -4.94
CA THR A 96 -9.30 -4.75 -5.86
C THR A 96 -8.17 -5.64 -5.35
N GLY A 97 -8.03 -5.80 -4.03
CA GLY A 97 -7.03 -6.68 -3.42
C GLY A 97 -7.29 -8.14 -3.74
N ALA A 98 -8.52 -8.61 -3.49
CA ALA A 98 -8.95 -9.96 -3.80
C ALA A 98 -8.94 -10.23 -5.32
N LEU A 99 -9.36 -9.26 -6.13
CA LEU A 99 -9.33 -9.36 -7.59
C LEU A 99 -7.90 -9.59 -8.12
N ASN A 100 -6.94 -8.79 -7.66
CA ASN A 100 -5.53 -8.92 -8.04
C ASN A 100 -4.93 -10.26 -7.60
N LEU A 101 -5.34 -10.76 -6.42
CA LEU A 101 -4.89 -12.06 -5.92
C LEU A 101 -5.40 -13.22 -6.80
N GLU A 102 -6.67 -13.19 -7.19
CA GLU A 102 -7.26 -14.20 -8.09
C GLU A 102 -6.59 -14.18 -9.48
N GLU A 103 -6.32 -12.98 -10.03
CA GLU A 103 -5.60 -12.85 -11.31
C GLU A 103 -4.19 -13.45 -11.23
N ASN A 104 -3.45 -13.12 -10.16
CA ASN A 104 -2.11 -13.66 -9.93
C ASN A 104 -2.13 -15.19 -9.77
N ALA A 105 -3.11 -15.73 -9.03
CA ALA A 105 -3.27 -17.17 -8.86
C ALA A 105 -3.55 -17.88 -10.20
N ASN A 106 -4.40 -17.30 -11.04
CA ASN A 106 -4.73 -17.83 -12.37
C ASN A 106 -3.52 -17.78 -13.31
N ARG A 107 -2.76 -16.68 -13.31
CA ARG A 107 -1.52 -16.55 -14.07
C ARG A 107 -0.48 -17.60 -13.66
N ASN A 108 -0.30 -17.82 -12.36
CA ASN A 108 0.62 -18.83 -11.85
C ASN A 108 0.20 -20.26 -12.25
N LYS A 109 -1.09 -20.59 -12.18
CA LYS A 109 -1.61 -21.88 -12.66
C LYS A 109 -1.34 -22.08 -14.14
N ALA A 110 -1.57 -21.07 -14.96
CA ALA A 110 -1.31 -21.13 -16.40
C ALA A 110 0.17 -21.38 -16.70
N LEU A 111 1.08 -20.69 -16.00
CA LEU A 111 2.52 -20.90 -16.12
C LEU A 111 2.95 -22.33 -15.75
N ILE A 112 2.42 -22.87 -14.65
CA ILE A 112 2.69 -24.23 -14.20
C ILE A 112 2.21 -25.26 -15.24
N ASN A 113 1.02 -25.07 -15.79
CA ASN A 113 0.46 -25.96 -16.80
C ASN A 113 1.28 -25.92 -18.10
N ALA A 114 1.65 -24.73 -18.59
CA ALA A 114 2.50 -24.58 -19.76
C ALA A 114 3.87 -25.26 -19.58
N GLN A 115 4.46 -25.18 -18.38
CA GLN A 115 5.70 -25.90 -18.07
C GLN A 115 5.51 -27.41 -18.09
N ARG A 116 4.38 -27.92 -17.57
CA ARG A 116 4.05 -29.34 -17.58
C ARG A 116 3.90 -29.87 -19.01
N GLU A 117 3.17 -29.17 -19.86
CA GLU A 117 2.98 -29.53 -21.26
C GLU A 117 4.31 -29.58 -22.03
N LYS A 118 5.18 -28.59 -21.85
CA LYS A 118 6.53 -28.59 -22.45
C LYS A 118 7.39 -29.78 -22.02
N ARG A 119 7.18 -30.34 -20.82
CA ARG A 119 7.90 -31.53 -20.36
C ARG A 119 7.34 -32.82 -20.95
N LEU A 120 6.03 -32.90 -21.18
CA LEU A 120 5.38 -34.07 -21.77
C LEU A 120 5.65 -34.21 -23.27
N GLN A 121 6.06 -33.13 -23.93
CA GLN A 121 6.43 -33.09 -25.35
C GLN A 121 7.92 -33.39 -25.62
N ARG A 122 8.71 -33.72 -24.58
CA ARG A 122 10.13 -34.10 -24.67
C ARG A 122 10.30 -35.57 -24.32
#